data_AF-A0A920K0V2-F1
#
_entry.id   AF-A0A920K0V2-F1
#
_cell.length_a   1.000
_cell.length_b   1.000
_cell.length_c   1.000
_cell.angle_alpha   90.00
_cell.angle_beta   90.00
_cell.angle_gamma   90.00
#
_symmetry.space_group_name_H-M   'P 1'
#
loop_
_entity.id
_entity.type
_entity.pdbx_description
1 polymer ?
#
loop_
_entity_poly.entity_id
_entity_poly.type
_entity_poly.pdbx_seq_one_letter_code
_entity_poly.pdbx_strand_id
1 'polypeptide(L)'
;MNADMMAAMPPDAMGGMDADMMAAMPPDAMGGMDADMMTAMPTEAMGGMDADMMAAMPPEAMGGMDADMMAAMPPTAMEGMSPDMMAAAPPGVMDAAECWYYWCPGHG
;
A
#
# COMPACT_ATOMS: atom_id res chain seq x y z
N MET A 1 -2.62 -8.29 15.22
CA MET A 1 -2.54 -9.04 13.96
C MET A 1 -1.08 -9.20 13.61
N ASN A 2 -0.67 -10.39 13.17
CA ASN A 2 0.64 -10.67 12.60
C ASN A 2 0.47 -11.06 11.12
N ALA A 3 1.58 -11.09 10.37
CA ALA A 3 1.62 -11.47 8.97
C ALA A 3 0.83 -12.76 8.67
N ASP A 4 1.04 -13.84 9.43
CA ASP A 4 0.34 -15.12 9.18
C ASP A 4 -1.19 -15.00 9.29
N MET A 5 -1.69 -14.17 10.21
CA MET A 5 -3.13 -13.95 10.34
C MET A 5 -3.68 -13.12 9.17
N MET A 6 -2.90 -12.17 8.67
CA MET A 6 -3.28 -11.39 7.48
C MET A 6 -3.29 -12.26 6.24
N ALA A 7 -2.26 -13.06 6.00
CA ALA A 7 -2.19 -14.00 4.88
C ALA A 7 -3.34 -15.02 4.88
N ALA A 8 -3.86 -15.36 6.07
CA ALA A 8 -5.01 -16.25 6.22
C ALA A 8 -6.37 -15.55 6.02
N MET A 9 -6.43 -14.22 5.91
CA MET A 9 -7.69 -13.50 5.69
C MET A 9 -8.13 -13.58 4.22
N PRO A 10 -9.45 -13.61 3.95
CA PRO A 10 -9.93 -13.48 2.59
C PRO A 10 -9.72 -12.05 2.08
N PRO A 11 -9.38 -11.85 0.80
CA PRO A 11 -9.21 -10.51 0.22
C PRO A 11 -10.50 -9.69 0.30
N ASP A 12 -11.68 -10.31 0.26
CA ASP A 12 -12.96 -9.64 0.48
C ASP A 12 -13.06 -8.89 1.82
N ALA A 13 -12.28 -9.28 2.83
CA ALA A 13 -12.24 -8.57 4.11
C ALA A 13 -11.56 -7.19 3.99
N MET A 14 -10.70 -6.99 2.99
CA MET A 14 -10.03 -5.71 2.71
C MET A 14 -11.00 -4.67 2.13
N GLY A 15 -12.03 -5.11 1.40
CA GLY A 15 -12.96 -4.23 0.68
C GLY A 15 -13.81 -3.30 1.57
N GLY A 16 -13.84 -3.55 2.88
CA GLY A 16 -14.53 -2.70 3.87
C GLY A 16 -13.60 -1.88 4.76
N MET A 17 -12.32 -1.78 4.44
CA MET A 17 -11.36 -1.00 5.23
C MET A 17 -11.43 0.48 4.88
N ASP A 18 -11.26 1.33 5.88
CA ASP A 18 -11.12 2.78 5.74
C ASP A 18 -9.72 3.21 6.19
N ALA A 19 -9.35 4.46 5.89
CA ALA A 19 -8.06 5.04 6.30
C ALA A 19 -7.78 4.88 7.81
N ASP A 20 -8.77 5.13 8.67
CA ASP A 20 -8.61 4.98 10.12
C ASP A 20 -8.35 3.53 10.54
N MET A 21 -8.92 2.55 9.82
CA MET A 21 -8.67 1.13 10.11
C MET A 21 -7.27 0.72 9.67
N MET A 22 -6.80 1.23 8.52
CA MET A 22 -5.43 1.03 8.06
C MET A 22 -4.42 1.66 9.01
N ALA A 23 -4.65 2.91 9.43
CA ALA A 23 -3.78 3.61 10.39
C ALA A 23 -3.72 2.89 11.76
N ALA A 24 -4.80 2.22 12.15
CA ALA A 24 -4.85 1.40 13.38
C ALA A 24 -4.21 0.01 13.22
N MET A 25 -3.85 -0.40 12.00
CA MET A 25 -3.29 -1.72 11.72
C MET A 25 -1.81 -1.78 12.13
N PRO A 26 -1.34 -2.85 12.79
CA PRO A 26 0.07 -2.97 13.11
C PRO A 26 0.90 -3.22 11.83
N PRO A 27 2.10 -2.63 11.70
CA PRO A 27 2.96 -2.82 10.52
C PRO A 27 3.36 -4.29 10.32
N ASP A 28 3.52 -5.08 11.38
CA ASP A 28 3.76 -6.52 11.30
C ASP A 28 2.67 -7.30 10.54
N ALA A 29 1.46 -6.76 10.44
CA ALA A 29 0.36 -7.35 9.67
C ALA A 29 0.62 -7.21 8.16
N MET A 30 1.23 -6.11 7.73
CA MET A 30 1.51 -5.80 6.33
C MET A 30 2.42 -6.85 5.69
N GLY A 31 3.31 -7.46 6.48
CA GLY A 31 4.20 -8.54 6.05
C GLY A 31 3.49 -9.81 5.56
N GLY A 32 2.18 -9.93 5.79
CA GLY A 32 1.36 -11.04 5.30
C GLY A 32 0.34 -10.64 4.24
N MET A 33 0.45 -9.44 3.67
CA MET A 33 -0.39 -9.08 2.52
C MET A 33 0.10 -9.74 1.25
N ASP A 34 -0.85 -10.09 0.39
CA ASP A 34 -0.62 -10.61 -0.94
C ASP A 34 -1.22 -9.65 -2.00
N ALA A 35 -0.88 -9.87 -3.27
CA ALA A 35 -1.37 -9.06 -4.38
C ALA A 35 -2.91 -9.02 -4.43
N ASP A 36 -3.59 -10.15 -4.21
CA ASP A 36 -5.06 -10.20 -4.23
C ASP A 36 -5.71 -9.35 -3.12
N MET A 37 -5.07 -9.25 -1.95
CA MET A 37 -5.53 -8.38 -0.86
C MET A 37 -5.34 -6.91 -1.19
N MET A 38 -4.19 -6.56 -1.79
CA MET A 38 -3.93 -5.20 -2.25
C MET A 38 -4.95 -4.77 -3.31
N THR A 39 -5.25 -5.63 -4.28
CA THR A 39 -6.27 -5.36 -5.31
C THR A 39 -7.68 -5.23 -4.72
N ALA A 40 -7.99 -5.96 -3.64
CA ALA A 40 -9.26 -5.86 -2.94
C ALA A 40 -9.35 -4.68 -1.96
N MET A 41 -8.25 -4.00 -1.68
CA MET A 41 -8.20 -2.87 -0.76
C MET A 41 -8.79 -1.62 -1.43
N PRO A 42 -9.68 -0.86 -0.75
CA PRO A 42 -10.20 0.38 -1.30
C PRO A 42 -9.14 1.48 -1.27
N THR A 43 -9.22 2.39 -2.24
CA THR A 43 -8.32 3.55 -2.33
C THR A 43 -8.41 4.47 -1.11
N GLU A 44 -9.57 4.58 -0.47
CA GLU A 44 -9.70 5.34 0.78
C GLU A 44 -8.82 4.78 1.90
N ALA A 45 -8.65 3.46 1.98
CA ALA A 45 -7.80 2.82 2.99
C ALA A 45 -6.32 3.15 2.81
N MET A 46 -5.87 3.34 1.56
CA MET A 46 -4.50 3.75 1.23
C MET A 46 -4.11 5.08 1.89
N GLY A 47 -5.09 5.98 2.11
CA GLY A 47 -4.88 7.27 2.79
C GLY A 47 -4.47 7.14 4.25
N GLY A 48 -4.64 5.96 4.87
CA GLY A 48 -4.24 5.67 6.24
C GLY A 48 -2.92 4.93 6.38
N MET A 49 -2.17 4.70 5.30
CA MET A 49 -0.87 4.05 5.39
C MET A 49 0.23 4.97 5.90
N ASP A 50 1.18 4.38 6.63
CA ASP A 50 2.36 5.05 7.16
C ASP A 50 3.66 4.41 6.63
N ALA A 51 4.78 5.10 6.84
CA ALA A 51 6.11 4.64 6.40
C ALA A 51 6.44 3.23 6.92
N ASP A 52 6.15 2.94 8.19
CA ASP A 52 6.44 1.64 8.80
C ASP A 52 5.61 0.51 8.17
N MET A 53 4.37 0.79 7.78
CA MET A 53 3.49 -0.17 7.11
C MET A 53 4.00 -0.48 5.71
N MET A 54 4.37 0.56 4.95
CA MET A 54 4.98 0.41 3.63
C MET A 54 6.29 -0.35 3.74
N ALA A 55 7.14 -0.07 4.72
CA ALA A 55 8.41 -0.77 4.91
C ALA A 55 8.22 -2.26 5.27
N ALA A 56 7.12 -2.60 5.94
CA ALA A 56 6.80 -3.97 6.31
C ALA A 56 6.04 -4.75 5.21
N MET A 57 5.60 -4.10 4.13
CA MET A 57 4.87 -4.72 3.04
C MET A 57 5.79 -5.63 2.19
N PRO A 58 5.36 -6.85 1.82
CA PRO A 58 6.16 -7.69 0.95
C PRO A 58 6.11 -7.18 -0.50
N PRO A 59 7.20 -7.33 -1.28
CA PRO A 59 7.24 -6.92 -2.68
C PRO A 59 6.20 -7.67 -3.54
N GLU A 60 5.79 -8.88 -3.15
CA GLU A 60 4.72 -9.61 -3.84
C GLU A 60 3.37 -8.86 -3.77
N ALA A 61 3.06 -8.19 -2.66
CA ALA A 61 1.82 -7.42 -2.52
C ALA A 61 1.77 -6.21 -3.47
N MET A 62 2.94 -5.62 -3.78
CA MET A 62 3.07 -4.51 -4.72
C MET A 62 2.57 -4.87 -6.13
N GLY A 63 2.62 -6.15 -6.50
CA GLY A 63 2.09 -6.64 -7.78
C GLY A 63 0.58 -6.46 -7.94
N GLY A 64 -0.16 -6.30 -6.84
CA GLY A 64 -1.61 -6.06 -6.84
C GLY A 64 -2.00 -4.59 -6.64
N MET A 65 -1.02 -3.68 -6.55
CA MET A 65 -1.26 -2.25 -6.40
C MET A 65 -1.57 -1.60 -7.75
N ASP A 66 -2.55 -0.70 -7.76
CA ASP A 66 -2.98 0.03 -8.96
C ASP A 66 -2.58 1.52 -8.91
N ALA A 67 -2.67 2.19 -10.06
CA ALA A 67 -2.34 3.61 -10.20
C ALA A 67 -3.20 4.51 -9.28
N ASP A 68 -4.48 4.18 -9.10
CA ASP A 68 -5.40 4.93 -8.23
C ASP A 68 -5.01 4.82 -6.75
N MET A 69 -4.52 3.66 -6.32
CA MET A 69 -4.01 3.44 -4.95
C MET A 69 -2.77 4.27 -4.68
N MET A 70 -1.85 4.33 -5.64
CA MET A 70 -0.67 5.20 -5.56
C MET A 70 -1.05 6.68 -5.51
N ALA A 71 -2.06 7.10 -6.26
CA ALA A 71 -2.54 8.47 -6.21
C ALA A 71 -3.16 8.84 -4.86
N ALA A 72 -3.81 7.86 -4.19
CA ALA A 72 -4.39 8.01 -2.87
C ALA A 72 -3.38 7.85 -1.71
N MET A 73 -2.16 7.39 -1.99
CA MET A 73 -1.14 7.12 -0.98
C MET A 73 -0.61 8.43 -0.35
N PRO A 74 -0.48 8.49 0.99
CA PRO A 74 0.06 9.66 1.66
C PRO A 74 1.58 9.80 1.46
N PRO A 75 2.10 11.03 1.54
CA PRO A 75 3.53 11.31 1.36
C PRO A 75 4.42 10.57 2.36
N THR A 76 3.94 10.37 3.59
CA THR A 76 4.65 9.67 4.67
C THR A 76 4.84 8.19 4.36
N ALA A 77 3.85 7.53 3.75
CA ALA A 77 3.95 6.13 3.34
C ALA A 77 5.08 5.92 2.30
N MET A 78 5.22 6.86 1.37
CA MET A 78 6.28 6.83 0.34
C MET A 78 7.69 6.88 0.93
N GLU A 79 7.89 7.52 2.10
CA GLU A 79 9.19 7.52 2.79
C GLU A 79 9.61 6.12 3.26
N GLY A 80 8.65 5.22 3.46
CA GLY A 80 8.88 3.82 3.81
C GLY A 80 9.09 2.88 2.62
N MET A 81 8.91 3.37 1.39
CA MET A 81 8.99 2.55 0.19
C MET A 81 10.43 2.10 -0.08
N SER A 82 10.65 0.78 -0.02
CA SER A 82 11.97 0.19 -0.26
C SER A 82 12.27 0.05 -1.76
N PRO A 83 13.56 0.08 -2.17
CA PRO A 83 13.94 -0.08 -3.58
C PRO A 83 13.47 -1.42 -4.19
N ASP A 84 13.43 -2.49 -3.39
CA ASP A 84 12.89 -3.79 -3.82
C ASP A 84 11.39 -3.73 -4.13
N MET A 85 10.61 -2.92 -3.40
CA MET A 85 9.20 -2.71 -3.67
C MET A 85 8.98 -1.92 -4.94
N MET A 86 9.79 -0.89 -5.20
CA MET A 86 9.76 -0.17 -6.48
C MET A 86 10.14 -1.08 -7.66
N ALA A 87 11.03 -2.05 -7.46
CA ALA A 87 11.39 -3.02 -8.48
C ALA A 87 10.27 -4.05 -8.75
N ALA A 88 9.47 -4.38 -7.73
CA ALA A 88 8.32 -5.28 -7.83
C ALA A 88 7.02 -4.58 -8.25
N ALA A 89 6.99 -3.24 -8.18
CA ALA A 89 5.84 -2.43 -8.54
C ALA A 89 5.47 -2.58 -10.03
N PRO A 90 4.17 -2.68 -10.36
CA PRO A 90 3.73 -2.72 -11.74
C PRO A 90 3.97 -1.38 -12.46
N PRO A 91 4.09 -1.38 -13.79
CA PRO A 91 4.38 -0.17 -14.56
C PRO A 91 3.35 0.96 -14.37
N GLY A 92 2.08 0.64 -14.13
CA GLY A 92 1.04 1.65 -13.85
C GLY A 92 1.25 2.38 -12.52
N VAL A 93 1.79 1.70 -11.50
CA VAL A 93 2.12 2.26 -10.20
C VAL A 93 3.31 3.21 -10.30
N MET A 94 4.31 2.89 -11.12
CA MET A 94 5.46 3.78 -11.37
C MET A 94 5.05 5.05 -12.11
N ASP A 95 4.18 4.95 -13.12
CA ASP A 95 3.63 6.12 -13.84
C ASP A 95 2.79 7.01 -12.90
N ALA A 96 1.99 6.39 -12.03
CA ALA A 96 1.25 7.09 -10.98
C ALA A 96 2.18 7.77 -9.96
N ALA A 97 3.30 7.14 -9.60
CA ALA A 97 4.32 7.73 -8.72
C ALA A 97 4.97 8.97 -9.36
N GLU A 98 5.28 8.93 -10.66
CA GLU A 98 5.76 10.09 -11.40
C GLU A 98 4.72 11.20 -11.47
N CYS A 99 3.45 10.86 -11.75
CA CYS A 99 2.34 11.81 -11.68
C CYS A 99 2.24 12.45 -10.30
N TRP A 100 2.37 11.66 -9.24
CA TRP A 100 2.31 12.13 -7.87
C TRP A 100 3.48 13.07 -7.55
N TYR A 101 4.71 12.73 -7.96
CA TYR A 101 5.88 13.61 -7.79
C TYR A 101 5.71 14.96 -8.52
N TYR A 102 5.12 14.95 -9.71
CA TYR A 102 4.94 16.16 -10.51
C TYR A 102 3.70 17.00 -10.14
N TRP A 103 2.63 16.39 -9.63
CA TRP A 103 1.34 17.06 -9.39
C TRP A 103 0.93 17.17 -7.92
N CYS A 104 1.58 16.46 -6.98
CA CYS A 104 1.32 16.63 -5.55
C CYS A 104 2.10 17.85 -5.02
N PRO A 105 1.42 18.87 -4.44
CA PRO A 105 2.08 20.07 -3.96
C PRO A 105 2.90 19.77 -2.70
N GLY A 106 4.22 19.56 -2.86
CA GLY A 106 5.14 19.38 -1.73
C GLY A 106 6.47 18.70 -2.03
N HIS A 107 6.68 18.12 -3.22
CA HIS A 107 7.88 17.35 -3.57
C HIS A 107 8.56 17.82 -4.87
N GLY A 108 8.49 19.12 -5.18
CA GLY A 108 9.24 19.78 -6.27
C GLY A 108 10.18 20.86 -5.75
#